data_AF-A0AAW5MY23-F1
#
_entry.id   AF-A0AAW5MY23-F1
#
_cell.length_a   1.000
_cell.length_b   1.000
_cell.length_c   1.000
_cell.angle_alpha   90.00
_cell.angle_beta   90.00
_cell.angle_gamma   90.00
#
_symmetry.space_group_name_H-M   'P 1'
#
loop_
_entity.id
_entity.type
_entity.pdbx_description
1 polymer ?
#
loop_
_entity_poly.entity_id
_entity_poly.type
_entity_poly.pdbx_seq_one_letter_code
_entity_poly.pdbx_strand_id
1 'polypeptide(L)'
;MKKQILFNCIRSCWLIAILILPACGSYVLEEEDAEEESSSKEYQMSLHVRSGGISLEQYYPLTVLLFNEEGELVEKTEITDTEETYSKILEKGEYTLTAFSGLSEEYYILPDHPTTNDYIEFKSGNNAEIPLLSGQSRISLTKNTQVNLSLSYAMAALNFNLQTIPEDADEVEIQVSPVSSGMSFIGNYSNDQQSYSIDCIQTEEGWETETFYVFPSESDRTNLSITIKRPDGNETYSYTYTNMLQPSQPYRFTGTFQDGISMGSTFEIEGWKPGLDISFNLNEETTEEEENNDDTETILRAPELPIAEKIWGYFYVWKVEPVSETEVIATLISPDQWYVLAADAPGIIEEYSIDHLDNWRVFTAEEAKEFKSQYFEKTAELNKYLADNYFDRFYTNDGARYLCENYTKTFSFSNNIVKEAGETVKYYLRGVKIVRVKLAQ
;
A
#
# COMPACT_ATOMS: atom_id res chain seq x y z
N MET A 1 -22.70 -23.86 70.20
CA MET A 1 -23.67 -24.30 71.23
C MET A 1 -23.62 -23.31 72.38
N LYS A 2 -24.71 -22.55 72.57
CA LYS A 2 -25.16 -21.78 73.76
C LYS A 2 -24.23 -20.73 74.44
N LYS A 3 -24.75 -19.50 74.40
CA LYS A 3 -24.99 -18.54 75.52
C LYS A 3 -23.78 -17.78 76.09
N GLN A 4 -23.69 -16.46 75.94
CA GLN A 4 -24.47 -15.35 76.53
C GLN A 4 -23.88 -14.82 77.86
N ILE A 5 -23.64 -13.49 77.86
CA ILE A 5 -23.95 -12.51 78.93
C ILE A 5 -22.94 -12.45 80.12
N LEU A 6 -22.12 -11.40 80.26
CA LEU A 6 -22.34 -10.01 80.75
C LEU A 6 -22.19 -9.86 82.28
N PHE A 7 -21.56 -8.73 82.68
CA PHE A 7 -21.44 -8.10 84.01
C PHE A 7 -20.41 -8.66 85.02
N ASN A 8 -19.36 -7.87 85.36
CA ASN A 8 -19.49 -6.94 86.49
C ASN A 8 -18.31 -5.97 86.71
N CYS A 9 -18.72 -4.80 87.19
CA CYS A 9 -18.05 -3.58 87.58
C CYS A 9 -16.89 -3.65 88.61
N ILE A 10 -15.90 -2.77 88.35
CA ILE A 10 -15.31 -1.75 89.25
C ILE A 10 -14.53 -2.26 90.48
N ARG A 11 -13.20 -2.19 90.38
CA ARG A 11 -12.31 -1.81 91.49
C ARG A 11 -11.11 -0.98 90.99
N SER A 12 -11.15 0.30 91.36
CA SER A 12 -10.01 1.07 91.88
C SER A 12 -8.77 1.31 90.99
N CYS A 13 -8.88 2.30 90.10
CA CYS A 13 -8.12 3.56 90.12
C CYS A 13 -6.84 3.62 91.00
N TRP A 14 -5.64 3.48 90.40
CA TRP A 14 -4.66 4.56 90.15
C TRP A 14 -3.34 4.03 89.55
N LEU A 15 -2.91 4.69 88.47
CA LEU A 15 -1.55 4.83 87.89
C LEU A 15 -0.81 3.58 87.40
N ILE A 16 -0.67 3.46 86.08
CA ILE A 16 0.63 3.56 85.38
C ILE A 16 0.35 3.97 83.93
N ALA A 17 1.08 5.00 83.49
CA ALA A 17 1.12 5.51 82.14
C ALA A 17 1.74 4.50 81.17
N ILE A 18 1.24 4.44 79.94
CA ILE A 18 2.01 4.26 78.70
C ILE A 18 1.09 4.67 77.53
N LEU A 19 1.65 5.50 76.65
CA LEU A 19 1.03 6.12 75.50
C LEU A 19 0.57 5.11 74.45
N ILE A 20 -0.70 5.19 74.04
CA ILE A 20 -1.17 4.97 72.66
C ILE A 20 -2.36 5.91 72.43
N LEU A 21 -2.23 6.89 71.53
CA LEU A 21 -3.37 7.61 70.96
C LEU A 21 -3.26 7.58 69.44
N PRO A 22 -4.24 6.98 68.74
CA PRO A 22 -4.56 7.31 67.37
C PRO A 22 -5.72 8.32 67.31
N ALA A 23 -5.94 8.82 66.09
CA ALA A 23 -7.19 9.34 65.52
C ALA A 23 -7.48 10.86 65.57
N CYS A 24 -7.39 11.43 64.36
CA CYS A 24 -8.31 12.36 63.69
C CYS A 24 -8.91 13.55 64.43
N GLY A 25 -8.57 14.74 63.91
CA GLY A 25 -9.58 15.64 63.35
C GLY A 25 -9.45 17.10 63.76
N SER A 26 -9.03 17.96 62.82
CA SER A 26 -9.80 19.15 62.44
C SER A 26 -9.28 19.70 61.10
N TYR A 27 -10.24 20.04 60.24
CA TYR A 27 -10.07 20.72 58.96
C TYR A 27 -9.67 22.18 59.17
N VAL A 28 -8.77 22.69 58.31
CA VAL A 28 -8.74 24.11 57.93
C VAL A 28 -8.48 24.16 56.43
N LEU A 29 -9.34 24.87 55.70
CA LEU A 29 -9.19 25.22 54.29
C LEU A 29 -8.50 26.57 54.16
N GLU A 30 -7.62 26.62 53.16
CA GLU A 30 -7.14 27.76 52.36
C GLU A 30 -6.25 28.82 53.03
N GLU A 31 -5.00 28.86 52.58
CA GLU A 31 -4.49 30.04 51.86
C GLU A 31 -3.68 29.53 50.66
N GLU A 32 -4.09 29.94 49.47
CA GLU A 32 -3.32 29.84 48.23
C GLU A 32 -2.11 30.76 48.35
N ASP A 33 -0.97 30.22 48.78
CA ASP A 33 0.31 30.83 48.44
C ASP A 33 0.66 30.38 47.02
N ALA A 34 0.28 31.22 46.07
CA ALA A 34 0.83 31.23 44.72
C ALA A 34 2.31 31.61 44.78
N GLU A 35 3.16 30.65 45.14
CA GLU A 35 4.55 30.65 44.69
C GLU A 35 4.54 30.17 43.24
N GLU A 36 4.54 31.13 42.31
CA GLU A 36 4.98 30.92 40.92
C GLU A 36 6.48 30.54 40.94
N GLU A 37 6.78 29.29 41.33
CA GLU A 37 8.01 28.65 40.89
C GLU A 37 7.79 28.18 39.45
N SER A 38 8.28 28.98 38.50
CA SER A 38 8.40 28.58 37.10
C SER A 38 9.54 27.56 36.93
N SER A 39 9.50 26.44 37.67
CA SER A 39 10.28 25.26 37.31
C SER A 39 9.37 24.37 36.48
N SER A 40 9.64 24.24 35.17
CA SER A 40 8.99 23.19 34.39
C SER A 40 9.34 21.86 35.05
N LYS A 41 8.32 21.19 35.58
CA LYS A 41 8.52 19.92 36.28
C LYS A 41 8.85 18.87 35.23
N GLU A 42 10.11 18.49 35.16
CA GLU A 42 10.61 17.47 34.24
C GLU A 42 10.26 16.06 34.76
N TYR A 43 9.93 15.17 33.84
CA TYR A 43 9.55 13.79 34.08
C TYR A 43 10.40 12.84 33.23
N GLN A 44 10.79 11.71 33.81
CA GLN A 44 11.56 10.69 33.09
C GLN A 44 10.63 9.72 32.37
N MET A 45 10.82 9.59 31.06
CA MET A 45 10.29 8.52 30.22
C MET A 45 11.37 7.46 29.99
N SER A 46 10.99 6.19 30.07
CA SER A 46 11.84 5.08 29.63
C SER A 46 11.06 4.15 28.72
N LEU A 47 11.67 3.70 27.63
CA LEU A 47 11.10 2.77 26.69
C LEU A 47 11.63 1.37 26.98
N HIS A 48 10.71 0.42 27.15
CA HIS A 48 11.00 -0.99 27.10
C HIS A 48 10.37 -1.57 25.84
N VAL A 49 11.18 -1.92 24.86
CA VAL A 49 10.69 -2.59 23.65
C VAL A 49 10.51 -4.07 23.98
N ARG A 50 9.38 -4.62 23.55
CA ARG A 50 9.13 -6.06 23.57
C ARG A 50 8.90 -6.49 22.14
N SER A 51 9.55 -7.57 21.77
CA SER A 51 9.15 -8.26 20.56
C SER A 51 7.83 -8.97 20.84
N GLY A 52 6.85 -8.87 19.94
CA GLY A 52 5.58 -9.57 20.06
C GLY A 52 5.69 -11.08 19.85
N GLY A 53 6.76 -11.72 20.34
CA GLY A 53 7.13 -13.11 20.02
C GLY A 53 8.11 -13.26 18.85
N ILE A 54 8.81 -12.19 18.46
CA ILE A 54 9.80 -12.15 17.36
C ILE A 54 11.22 -12.11 17.94
N SER A 55 12.21 -12.80 17.36
CA SER A 55 13.60 -12.49 17.71
C SER A 55 14.02 -11.17 17.04
N LEU A 56 14.17 -10.10 17.83
CA LEU A 56 14.55 -8.80 17.27
C LEU A 56 16.04 -8.71 16.92
N GLU A 57 16.88 -9.61 17.43
CA GLU A 57 18.34 -9.59 17.21
C GLU A 57 18.73 -9.45 15.74
N GLN A 58 17.98 -10.09 14.84
CA GLN A 58 18.26 -10.04 13.40
C GLN A 58 17.86 -8.74 12.70
N TYR A 59 17.10 -7.85 13.35
CA TYR A 59 16.54 -6.64 12.76
C TYR A 59 17.04 -5.35 13.42
N TYR A 60 18.06 -5.42 14.27
CA TYR A 60 18.75 -4.24 14.79
C TYR A 60 19.53 -3.53 13.67
N PRO A 61 19.72 -2.19 13.76
CA PRO A 61 19.38 -1.32 14.89
C PRO A 61 17.89 -0.99 15.01
N LEU A 62 17.47 -0.61 16.21
CA LEU A 62 16.15 -0.04 16.46
C LEU A 62 16.22 1.49 16.32
N THR A 63 15.44 2.06 15.41
CA THR A 63 15.26 3.51 15.31
C THR A 63 14.05 3.93 16.15
N VAL A 64 14.26 4.78 17.16
CA VAL A 64 13.22 5.36 18.01
C VAL A 64 13.04 6.83 17.66
N LEU A 65 11.81 7.23 17.37
CA LEU A 65 11.43 8.62 17.15
C LEU A 65 10.39 9.04 18.18
N LEU A 66 10.60 10.22 18.75
CA LEU A 66 9.70 10.87 19.70
C LEU A 66 9.16 12.15 19.08
N PHE A 67 7.84 12.29 19.04
CA PHE A 67 7.13 13.45 18.53
C PHE A 67 6.36 14.16 19.66
N ASN A 68 6.23 15.48 19.59
CA ASN A 68 5.41 16.28 20.51
C ASN A 68 3.91 16.18 20.18
N GLU A 69 3.07 16.97 20.86
CA GLU A 69 1.61 17.01 20.65
C GLU A 69 1.25 17.49 19.24
N GLU A 70 2.04 18.41 18.69
CA GLU A 70 1.90 18.95 17.33
C GLU A 70 2.34 17.97 16.24
N GLY A 71 2.96 16.84 16.62
CA GLY A 71 3.47 15.82 15.71
C GLY A 71 4.84 16.14 15.12
N GLU A 72 5.56 17.11 15.67
CA GLU A 72 6.93 17.49 15.28
C GLU A 72 7.96 16.63 16.00
N LEU A 73 9.06 16.29 15.31
CA LEU A 73 10.14 15.48 15.87
C LEU A 73 10.86 16.22 17.01
N VAL A 74 10.84 15.61 18.20
CA VAL A 74 11.62 16.03 19.37
C VAL A 74 12.99 15.35 19.37
N GLU A 75 13.03 14.06 19.07
CA GLU A 75 14.26 13.27 19.10
C GLU A 75 14.18 12.05 18.18
N LYS A 76 15.30 11.73 17.52
CA LYS A 76 15.56 10.47 16.83
C LYS A 76 16.78 9.82 17.49
N THR A 77 16.65 8.57 17.91
CA THR A 77 17.73 7.79 18.55
C THR A 77 17.82 6.42 17.89
N GLU A 78 19.03 5.93 17.64
CA GLU A 78 19.27 4.55 17.23
C GLU A 78 19.80 3.75 18.41
N ILE A 79 19.20 2.59 18.66
CA ILE A 79 19.64 1.63 19.67
C ILE A 79 20.22 0.43 18.91
N THR A 80 21.52 0.19 19.08
CA THR A 80 22.24 -0.87 18.35
C THR A 80 22.40 -2.15 19.16
N ASP A 81 22.24 -2.08 20.49
CA ASP A 81 22.42 -3.18 21.42
C ASP A 81 21.07 -3.57 22.06
N THR A 82 20.77 -4.87 22.12
CA THR A 82 19.54 -5.41 22.73
C THR A 82 19.42 -5.14 24.22
N GLU A 83 20.54 -4.90 24.91
CA GLU A 83 20.57 -4.59 26.34
C GLU A 83 20.45 -3.09 26.62
N GLU A 84 20.59 -2.24 25.60
CA GLU A 84 20.49 -0.79 25.76
C GLU A 84 19.03 -0.35 25.91
N THR A 85 18.76 0.46 26.94
CA THR A 85 17.42 0.98 27.24
C THR A 85 17.34 2.45 26.87
N TYR A 86 16.36 2.82 26.04
CA TYR A 86 16.08 4.23 25.78
C TYR A 86 15.44 4.90 27.00
N SER A 87 15.97 6.05 27.40
CA SER A 87 15.38 6.91 28.42
C SER A 87 15.60 8.38 28.09
N LYS A 88 14.57 9.19 28.32
CA LYS A 88 14.56 10.62 28.06
C LYS A 88 13.88 11.38 29.18
N ILE A 89 14.39 12.56 29.51
CA ILE A 89 13.76 13.51 30.43
C ILE A 89 13.01 14.54 29.58
N LEU A 90 11.74 14.76 29.89
CA LEU A 90 10.81 15.59 29.12
C LEU A 90 9.92 16.40 30.06
N GLU A 91 9.41 17.52 29.56
CA GLU A 91 8.40 18.28 30.27
C GLU A 91 7.03 17.59 30.24
N LYS A 92 6.13 18.02 31.13
CA LYS A 92 4.72 17.60 31.11
C LYS A 92 4.10 17.85 29.73
N GLY A 93 3.48 16.84 29.13
CA GLY A 93 2.83 17.01 27.82
C GLY A 93 2.35 15.71 27.22
N GLU A 94 1.80 15.80 26.01
CA GLU A 94 1.44 14.66 25.18
C GLU A 94 2.55 14.39 24.16
N TYR A 95 2.89 13.11 23.99
CA TYR A 95 3.93 12.69 23.06
C TYR A 95 3.51 11.44 22.30
N THR A 96 4.04 11.28 21.08
CA THR A 96 3.94 10.04 20.31
C THR A 96 5.33 9.43 20.18
N LEU A 97 5.48 8.20 20.65
CA LEU A 97 6.70 7.43 20.54
C LEU A 97 6.50 6.34 19.50
N THR A 98 7.38 6.30 18.50
CA THR A 98 7.36 5.30 17.43
C THR A 98 8.72 4.63 17.37
N ALA A 99 8.76 3.33 17.13
CA ALA A 99 10.01 2.63 16.94
C ALA A 99 9.94 1.67 15.74
N PHE A 100 11.06 1.56 15.05
CA PHE A 100 11.21 0.78 13.84
C PHE A 100 12.44 -0.12 13.91
N SER A 101 12.32 -1.33 13.40
CA SER A 101 13.41 -2.30 13.23
C SER A 101 13.47 -2.70 11.75
N GLY A 102 14.66 -2.85 11.18
CA GLY A 102 14.83 -3.06 9.72
C GLY A 102 14.72 -1.78 8.88
N LEU A 103 14.65 -0.61 9.53
CA LEU A 103 14.64 0.69 8.86
C LEU A 103 16.06 1.03 8.38
N SER A 104 16.35 0.82 7.10
CA SER A 104 17.67 1.02 6.47
C SER A 104 17.62 2.06 5.35
N GLU A 105 18.66 2.90 5.24
CA GLU A 105 18.85 3.86 4.13
C GLU A 105 19.12 3.17 2.77
N GLU A 106 19.35 1.86 2.78
CA GLU A 106 19.39 1.04 1.58
C GLU A 106 18.02 1.00 0.90
N TYR A 107 16.96 0.79 1.67
CA TYR A 107 15.59 0.59 1.17
C TYR A 107 14.70 1.80 1.32
N TYR A 108 14.97 2.70 2.27
CA TYR A 108 14.04 3.79 2.61
C TYR A 108 14.67 5.18 2.53
N ILE A 109 13.82 6.16 2.22
CA ILE A 109 14.10 7.58 2.33
C ILE A 109 13.26 8.14 3.47
N LEU A 110 13.90 8.95 4.32
CA LEU A 110 13.23 9.65 5.41
C LEU A 110 13.33 11.16 5.19
N PRO A 111 12.29 11.94 5.54
CA PRO A 111 12.39 13.40 5.60
C PRO A 111 13.45 13.85 6.61
N ASP A 112 14.13 14.96 6.34
CA ASP A 112 15.12 15.56 7.26
C ASP A 112 14.48 16.02 8.59
N HIS A 113 13.25 16.54 8.50
CA HIS A 113 12.47 17.04 9.63
C HIS A 113 11.07 16.40 9.60
N PRO A 114 10.98 15.11 9.96
CA PRO A 114 9.72 14.38 9.82
C PRO A 114 8.70 14.84 10.85
N THR A 115 7.45 14.88 10.43
CA THR A 115 6.26 14.91 11.27
C THR A 115 5.62 13.52 11.32
N THR A 116 4.69 13.30 12.24
CA THR A 116 4.01 12.00 12.36
C THR A 116 3.28 11.55 11.10
N ASN A 117 2.87 12.49 10.24
CA ASN A 117 2.10 12.21 9.02
C ASN A 117 2.97 12.13 7.76
N ASP A 118 4.25 12.49 7.85
CA ASP A 118 5.17 12.28 6.73
C ASP A 118 5.47 10.79 6.56
N TYR A 119 5.94 10.41 5.38
CA TYR A 119 6.12 9.02 4.99
C TYR A 119 7.58 8.56 5.11
N ILE A 120 7.74 7.32 5.57
CA ILE A 120 8.90 6.48 5.27
C ILE A 120 8.62 5.88 3.89
N GLU A 121 9.33 6.35 2.88
CA GLU A 121 9.11 5.97 1.48
C GLU A 121 10.16 4.96 1.03
N PHE A 122 9.79 4.04 0.15
CA PHE A 122 10.76 3.21 -0.54
C PHE A 122 11.66 4.07 -1.42
N LYS A 123 12.97 3.78 -1.40
CA LYS A 123 13.97 4.47 -2.20
C LYS A 123 13.81 4.19 -3.69
N SER A 124 13.40 2.98 -4.04
CA SER A 124 13.13 2.54 -5.40
C SER A 124 12.25 1.29 -5.38
N GLY A 125 11.47 1.09 -6.44
CA GLY A 125 10.78 -0.18 -6.70
C GLY A 125 9.55 -0.47 -5.84
N ASN A 126 9.26 0.26 -4.77
CA ASN A 126 8.13 -0.03 -3.87
C ASN A 126 8.24 -1.39 -3.14
N ASN A 127 9.46 -1.86 -2.89
CA ASN A 127 9.73 -3.10 -2.17
C ASN A 127 10.97 -3.00 -1.27
N ALA A 128 11.10 -3.98 -0.38
CA ALA A 128 12.36 -4.30 0.31
C ALA A 128 12.60 -5.80 0.36
N GLU A 129 13.87 -6.18 0.57
CA GLU A 129 14.30 -7.58 0.77
C GLU A 129 14.30 -7.98 2.24
N ILE A 130 14.24 -7.01 3.15
CA ILE A 130 14.08 -7.22 4.59
C ILE A 130 12.79 -6.56 5.08
N PRO A 131 12.10 -7.15 6.06
CA PRO A 131 10.84 -6.58 6.52
C PRO A 131 11.06 -5.42 7.48
N LEU A 132 10.19 -4.41 7.39
CA LEU A 132 10.10 -3.35 8.38
C LEU A 132 9.17 -3.76 9.52
N LEU A 133 9.67 -3.66 10.74
CA LEU A 133 8.86 -3.76 11.96
C LEU A 133 8.55 -2.37 12.48
N SER A 134 7.34 -2.19 13.00
CA SER A 134 6.84 -0.92 13.52
C SER A 134 6.07 -1.15 14.82
N GLY A 135 6.16 -0.17 15.72
CA GLY A 135 5.27 -0.05 16.86
C GLY A 135 5.15 1.41 17.30
N GLN A 136 3.98 1.77 17.82
CA GLN A 136 3.71 3.12 18.30
C GLN A 136 2.99 3.14 19.65
N SER A 137 3.19 4.22 20.40
CA SER A 137 2.47 4.50 21.64
C SER A 137 2.25 6.01 21.81
N ARG A 138 1.04 6.39 22.23
CA ARG A 138 0.71 7.75 22.65
C ARG A 138 0.84 7.85 24.16
N ILE A 139 1.52 8.90 24.63
CA ILE A 139 1.98 9.03 26.02
C ILE A 139 1.51 10.37 26.57
N SER A 140 0.69 10.32 27.60
CA SER A 140 0.35 11.49 28.43
C SER A 140 1.30 11.57 29.62
N LEU A 141 2.33 12.40 29.51
CA LEU A 141 3.40 12.49 30.49
C LEU A 141 3.04 13.46 31.62
N THR A 142 2.64 12.92 32.77
CA THR A 142 2.28 13.70 33.98
C THR A 142 3.09 13.28 35.22
N LYS A 143 3.87 12.22 35.08
CA LYS A 143 4.77 11.59 36.08
C LYS A 143 5.80 10.72 35.34
N ASN A 144 6.84 10.28 36.03
CA ASN A 144 7.78 9.32 35.46
C ASN A 144 7.03 8.08 34.95
N THR A 145 7.30 7.68 33.71
CA THR A 145 6.49 6.71 32.96
C THR A 145 7.38 5.72 32.22
N GLN A 146 7.06 4.43 32.36
CA GLN A 146 7.66 3.38 31.56
C GLN A 146 6.69 2.97 30.46
N VAL A 147 7.14 3.04 29.20
CA VAL A 147 6.38 2.69 28.01
C VAL A 147 6.78 1.29 27.59
N ASN A 148 5.81 0.40 27.43
CA ASN A 148 6.05 -0.91 26.82
C ASN A 148 5.56 -0.85 25.37
N LEU A 149 6.47 -1.03 24.43
CA LEU A 149 6.16 -0.97 23.01
C LEU A 149 6.31 -2.35 22.39
N SER A 150 5.27 -2.81 21.70
CA SER A 150 5.31 -4.06 20.94
C SER A 150 5.53 -3.75 19.46
N LEU A 151 6.51 -4.38 18.85
CA LEU A 151 6.75 -4.30 17.42
C LEU A 151 6.05 -5.45 16.67
N SER A 152 5.52 -5.13 15.49
CA SER A 152 4.95 -6.08 14.52
C SER A 152 5.35 -5.71 13.11
N TYR A 153 5.28 -6.66 12.18
CA TYR A 153 5.61 -6.41 10.77
C TYR A 153 4.60 -5.46 10.11
N ALA A 154 5.12 -4.40 9.50
CA ALA A 154 4.35 -3.36 8.82
C ALA A 154 4.05 -3.69 7.35
N MET A 155 4.49 -4.85 6.88
CA MET A 155 4.48 -5.23 5.47
C MET A 155 3.76 -6.55 5.24
N ALA A 156 3.38 -6.80 3.99
CA ALA A 156 3.06 -8.14 3.49
C ALA A 156 4.35 -8.78 2.94
N ALA A 157 4.50 -10.09 3.13
CA ALA A 157 5.60 -10.86 2.54
C ALA A 157 5.05 -11.66 1.36
N LEU A 158 5.65 -11.49 0.19
CA LEU A 158 5.19 -12.10 -1.05
C LEU A 158 6.28 -13.04 -1.60
N ASN A 159 5.85 -14.20 -2.07
CA ASN A 159 6.67 -15.16 -2.79
C ASN A 159 5.85 -15.74 -3.94
N PHE A 160 6.48 -15.89 -5.10
CA PHE A 160 5.84 -16.45 -6.28
C PHE A 160 6.57 -17.71 -6.74
N ASN A 161 5.78 -18.70 -7.15
CA ASN A 161 6.27 -19.92 -7.75
C ASN A 161 5.41 -20.21 -8.99
N LEU A 162 6.02 -20.19 -10.16
CA LEU A 162 5.38 -20.39 -11.45
C LEU A 162 5.90 -21.69 -12.06
N GLN A 163 4.99 -22.63 -12.27
CA GLN A 163 5.30 -23.97 -12.72
C GLN A 163 4.84 -24.16 -14.16
N THR A 164 5.42 -25.16 -14.82
CA THR A 164 5.01 -25.59 -16.18
C THR A 164 5.10 -24.50 -17.26
N ILE A 165 5.88 -23.44 -17.03
CA ILE A 165 6.18 -22.38 -18.00
C ILE A 165 6.85 -22.98 -19.25
N PRO A 166 6.55 -22.50 -20.47
CA PRO A 166 7.18 -22.98 -21.70
C PRO A 166 8.72 -22.99 -21.65
N GLU A 167 9.34 -24.04 -22.21
CA GLU A 167 10.81 -24.22 -22.17
C GLU A 167 11.60 -23.15 -22.94
N ASP A 168 10.95 -22.47 -23.89
CA ASP A 168 11.49 -21.39 -24.70
C ASP A 168 11.24 -20.00 -24.09
N ALA A 169 10.77 -19.92 -22.85
CA ALA A 169 10.71 -18.67 -22.11
C ALA A 169 12.14 -18.18 -21.78
N ASP A 170 12.45 -16.96 -22.19
CA ASP A 170 13.73 -16.30 -21.93
C ASP A 170 13.72 -15.63 -20.54
N GLU A 171 12.60 -14.99 -20.18
CA GLU A 171 12.41 -14.26 -18.92
C GLU A 171 10.96 -14.36 -18.46
N VAL A 172 10.74 -14.31 -17.14
CA VAL A 172 9.41 -14.20 -16.54
C VAL A 172 9.41 -13.07 -15.53
N GLU A 173 8.52 -12.11 -15.70
CA GLU A 173 8.36 -10.94 -14.83
C GLU A 173 6.98 -10.97 -14.17
N ILE A 174 6.91 -10.60 -12.89
CA ILE A 174 5.66 -10.49 -12.14
C ILE A 174 5.50 -9.06 -11.66
N GLN A 175 4.33 -8.46 -11.89
CA GLN A 175 3.92 -7.22 -11.28
C GLN A 175 2.79 -7.43 -10.28
N VAL A 176 2.90 -6.78 -9.13
CA VAL A 176 1.90 -6.77 -8.05
C VAL A 176 1.34 -5.36 -7.87
N SER A 177 0.01 -5.25 -7.79
CA SER A 177 -0.66 -3.98 -7.50
C SER A 177 -2.10 -4.11 -7.03
N PRO A 178 -2.63 -3.14 -6.27
CA PRO A 178 -1.93 -1.96 -5.79
C PRO A 178 -1.09 -2.26 -4.55
N VAL A 179 0.07 -1.60 -4.49
CA VAL A 179 0.93 -1.49 -3.30
C VAL A 179 1.09 -0.01 -2.94
N SER A 180 1.58 0.27 -1.74
CA SER A 180 1.85 1.62 -1.26
C SER A 180 3.34 1.95 -1.40
N SER A 181 3.68 3.15 -1.85
CA SER A 181 5.08 3.63 -1.90
C SER A 181 5.70 3.86 -0.51
N GLY A 182 4.87 4.05 0.52
CA GLY A 182 5.37 4.35 1.86
C GLY A 182 4.36 4.15 2.99
N MET A 183 4.86 4.36 4.20
CA MET A 183 4.08 4.31 5.44
C MET A 183 4.46 5.47 6.35
N SER A 184 3.47 6.16 6.91
CA SER A 184 3.71 7.22 7.89
C SER A 184 4.33 6.70 9.19
N PHE A 185 4.93 7.60 9.97
CA PHE A 185 5.52 7.25 11.26
C PHE A 185 4.51 6.67 12.27
N ILE A 186 3.21 6.89 12.04
CA ILE A 186 2.11 6.33 12.86
C ILE A 186 1.38 5.14 12.21
N GLY A 187 1.90 4.61 11.11
CA GLY A 187 1.46 3.33 10.53
C GLY A 187 0.35 3.41 9.47
N ASN A 188 0.00 4.60 8.98
CA ASN A 188 -0.92 4.73 7.84
C ASN A 188 -0.13 4.60 6.53
N TYR A 189 -0.60 3.78 5.59
CA TYR A 189 0.02 3.64 4.27
C TYR A 189 -0.31 4.82 3.35
N SER A 190 0.54 5.07 2.34
CA SER A 190 0.33 6.13 1.35
C SER A 190 -0.91 5.90 0.48
N ASN A 191 -1.26 4.64 0.20
CA ASN A 191 -2.42 4.25 -0.61
C ASN A 191 -2.48 4.91 -2.00
N ASP A 192 -1.31 5.15 -2.59
CA ASP A 192 -1.10 5.82 -3.87
C ASP A 192 -1.13 4.86 -5.08
N GLN A 193 -1.61 3.63 -4.87
CA GLN A 193 -1.77 2.55 -5.88
C GLN A 193 -0.59 2.39 -6.83
N GLN A 194 0.58 2.35 -6.22
CA GLN A 194 1.77 2.00 -6.97
C GLN A 194 1.77 0.52 -7.30
N SER A 195 2.74 0.13 -8.10
CA SER A 195 3.03 -1.25 -8.44
C SER A 195 4.46 -1.60 -8.12
N TYR A 196 4.74 -2.89 -8.02
CA TYR A 196 6.10 -3.42 -7.96
C TYR A 196 6.24 -4.55 -8.99
N SER A 197 7.29 -4.49 -9.80
CA SER A 197 7.67 -5.53 -10.74
C SER A 197 8.93 -6.24 -10.27
N ILE A 198 8.96 -7.57 -10.41
CA ILE A 198 10.07 -8.43 -10.02
C ILE A 198 10.31 -9.50 -11.09
N ASP A 199 11.58 -9.71 -11.44
CA ASP A 199 11.99 -10.80 -12.31
C ASP A 199 12.05 -12.11 -11.53
N CYS A 200 11.53 -13.17 -12.14
CA CYS A 200 11.64 -14.52 -11.62
C CYS A 200 13.01 -15.12 -11.95
N ILE A 201 13.46 -15.98 -11.05
CA ILE A 201 14.66 -16.79 -11.18
C ILE A 201 14.24 -18.17 -11.69
N GLN A 202 14.88 -18.63 -12.76
CA GLN A 202 14.68 -19.98 -13.27
C GLN A 202 15.31 -21.03 -12.35
N THR A 203 14.55 -22.08 -12.03
CA THR A 203 14.94 -23.21 -11.19
C THR A 203 14.63 -24.54 -11.88
N GLU A 204 15.01 -25.66 -11.26
CA GLU A 204 14.65 -26.99 -11.77
C GLU A 204 13.14 -27.27 -11.75
N GLU A 205 12.38 -26.58 -10.86
CA GLU A 205 10.94 -26.82 -10.64
C GLU A 205 10.04 -25.79 -11.34
N GLY A 206 10.63 -24.77 -11.99
CA GLY A 206 9.90 -23.70 -12.65
C GLY A 206 10.60 -22.35 -12.47
N TRP A 207 9.82 -21.27 -12.34
CA TRP A 207 10.30 -19.92 -12.13
C TRP A 207 9.82 -19.43 -10.77
N GLU A 208 10.68 -18.85 -9.95
CA GLU A 208 10.30 -18.38 -8.63
C GLU A 208 10.88 -17.00 -8.31
N THR A 209 10.29 -16.31 -7.34
CA THR A 209 10.91 -15.10 -6.78
C THR A 209 11.55 -15.44 -5.44
N GLU A 210 12.54 -14.66 -5.02
CA GLU A 210 12.84 -14.57 -3.60
C GLU A 210 11.65 -13.99 -2.83
N THR A 211 11.69 -14.08 -1.50
CA THR A 211 10.67 -13.40 -0.68
C THR A 211 10.98 -11.91 -0.67
N PHE A 212 9.98 -11.10 -0.99
CA PHE A 212 10.08 -9.65 -0.92
C PHE A 212 8.92 -9.07 -0.11
N TYR A 213 9.10 -7.83 0.34
CA TYR A 213 8.19 -7.17 1.25
C TYR A 213 7.66 -5.89 0.62
N VAL A 214 6.34 -5.71 0.69
CA VAL A 214 5.65 -4.52 0.18
C VAL A 214 4.77 -3.92 1.27
N PHE A 215 4.59 -2.60 1.21
CA PHE A 215 3.52 -1.96 1.99
C PHE A 215 2.17 -2.27 1.32
N PRO A 216 1.21 -2.83 2.05
CA PRO A 216 -0.13 -3.05 1.52
C PRO A 216 -0.81 -1.76 1.07
N SER A 217 -1.76 -1.89 0.13
CA SER A 217 -2.73 -0.86 -0.20
C SER A 217 -4.10 -1.22 0.41
N GLU A 218 -4.92 -0.22 0.75
CA GLU A 218 -6.28 -0.38 1.26
C GLU A 218 -7.31 -0.89 0.23
N SER A 219 -6.86 -1.24 -0.98
CA SER A 219 -7.68 -1.85 -2.02
C SER A 219 -8.30 -3.18 -1.59
N ASP A 220 -9.53 -3.44 -2.02
CA ASP A 220 -10.23 -4.70 -1.77
C ASP A 220 -9.72 -5.88 -2.63
N ARG A 221 -8.80 -5.60 -3.56
CA ARG A 221 -8.22 -6.55 -4.50
C ARG A 221 -6.75 -6.26 -4.77
N THR A 222 -6.02 -7.30 -5.16
CA THR A 222 -4.64 -7.23 -5.64
C THR A 222 -4.54 -7.96 -6.99
N ASN A 223 -4.15 -7.24 -8.03
CA ASN A 223 -3.87 -7.76 -9.36
C ASN A 223 -2.40 -8.20 -9.45
N LEU A 224 -2.21 -9.35 -10.07
CA LEU A 224 -0.93 -9.94 -10.42
C LEU A 224 -0.87 -10.00 -11.94
N SER A 225 0.16 -9.39 -12.52
CA SER A 225 0.46 -9.44 -13.95
C SER A 225 1.70 -10.30 -14.13
N ILE A 226 1.63 -11.34 -14.96
CA ILE A 226 2.73 -12.27 -15.21
C ILE A 226 3.08 -12.18 -16.69
N THR A 227 4.26 -11.64 -16.99
CA THR A 227 4.75 -11.50 -18.36
C THR A 227 5.81 -12.54 -18.63
N ILE A 228 5.57 -13.40 -19.62
CA ILE A 228 6.52 -14.41 -20.11
C ILE A 228 7.09 -13.89 -21.43
N LYS A 229 8.39 -13.63 -21.47
CA LYS A 229 9.09 -13.18 -22.69
C LYS A 229 9.61 -14.39 -23.45
N ARG A 230 9.27 -14.49 -24.74
CA ARG A 230 9.68 -15.58 -25.63
C ARG A 230 10.22 -15.03 -26.95
N PRO A 231 11.03 -15.79 -27.70
CA PRO A 231 11.59 -15.34 -28.99
C PRO A 231 10.54 -14.91 -30.02
N ASP A 232 9.35 -15.52 -29.98
CA ASP A 232 8.26 -15.27 -30.93
C ASP A 232 7.29 -14.16 -30.48
N GLY A 233 7.50 -13.58 -29.28
CA GLY A 233 6.69 -12.52 -28.72
C GLY A 233 6.46 -12.68 -27.21
N ASN A 234 6.06 -11.60 -26.55
CA ASN A 234 5.74 -11.61 -25.12
C ASN A 234 4.28 -12.01 -24.90
N GLU A 235 4.02 -12.78 -23.85
CA GLU A 235 2.68 -13.18 -23.41
C GLU A 235 2.44 -12.68 -21.98
N THR A 236 1.35 -11.93 -21.75
CA THR A 236 1.00 -11.41 -20.42
C THR A 236 -0.31 -12.02 -19.92
N TYR A 237 -0.25 -12.53 -18.69
CA TYR A 237 -1.34 -13.16 -17.96
C TYR A 237 -1.72 -12.31 -16.76
N SER A 238 -2.99 -12.27 -16.41
CA SER A 238 -3.45 -11.54 -15.23
C SER A 238 -4.22 -12.43 -14.27
N TYR A 239 -3.99 -12.26 -12.97
CA TYR A 239 -4.76 -12.89 -11.90
C TYR A 239 -5.17 -11.85 -10.87
N THR A 240 -6.42 -11.89 -10.41
CA THR A 240 -6.91 -10.99 -9.37
C THR A 240 -7.13 -11.77 -8.06
N TYR A 241 -6.31 -11.49 -7.07
CA TYR A 241 -6.57 -11.86 -5.70
C TYR A 241 -7.65 -10.93 -5.13
N THR A 242 -8.81 -11.49 -4.78
CA THR A 242 -10.01 -10.74 -4.38
C THR A 242 -10.01 -10.28 -2.91
N ASN A 243 -8.82 -10.15 -2.31
CA ASN A 243 -8.68 -9.54 -1.00
C ASN A 243 -7.52 -8.53 -0.96
N MET A 244 -7.54 -7.72 0.08
CA MET A 244 -6.47 -6.82 0.48
C MET A 244 -5.26 -7.59 1.03
N LEU A 245 -4.04 -7.26 0.59
CA LEU A 245 -2.82 -7.72 1.26
C LEU A 245 -2.80 -7.24 2.72
N GLN A 246 -2.42 -8.09 3.66
CA GLN A 246 -2.42 -7.76 5.08
C GLN A 246 -1.00 -7.57 5.61
N PRO A 247 -0.77 -6.62 6.53
CA PRO A 247 0.47 -6.59 7.27
C PRO A 247 0.63 -7.85 8.11
N SER A 248 1.88 -8.25 8.32
CA SER A 248 2.26 -9.48 9.03
C SER A 248 1.69 -10.76 8.41
N GLN A 249 1.30 -10.74 7.13
CA GLN A 249 0.80 -11.91 6.41
C GLN A 249 1.80 -12.37 5.34
N PRO A 250 2.27 -13.63 5.40
CA PRO A 250 2.98 -14.26 4.30
C PRO A 250 1.98 -14.75 3.27
N TYR A 251 2.27 -14.48 1.99
CA TYR A 251 1.53 -14.97 0.84
C TYR A 251 2.49 -15.70 -0.07
N ARG A 252 2.09 -16.91 -0.48
CA ARG A 252 2.72 -17.60 -1.58
C ARG A 252 1.71 -17.79 -2.71
N PHE A 253 2.06 -17.26 -3.87
CA PHE A 253 1.28 -17.35 -5.09
C PHE A 253 1.88 -18.44 -5.98
N THR A 254 1.09 -19.46 -6.30
CA THR A 254 1.52 -20.57 -7.16
C THR A 254 0.72 -20.57 -8.46
N GLY A 255 1.38 -20.25 -9.57
CA GLY A 255 0.79 -20.24 -10.91
C GLY A 255 1.20 -21.46 -11.73
N THR A 256 0.26 -22.12 -12.42
CA THR A 256 0.55 -23.29 -13.28
C THR A 256 0.13 -23.04 -14.74
N PHE A 257 1.09 -23.07 -15.67
CA PHE A 257 0.87 -22.97 -17.12
C PHE A 257 0.43 -24.26 -17.82
N GLN A 258 0.29 -25.39 -17.17
CA GLN A 258 -0.45 -26.54 -17.72
C GLN A 258 -1.23 -27.19 -16.59
N ASP A 259 -2.15 -28.10 -16.92
CA ASP A 259 -2.82 -28.94 -15.92
C ASP A 259 -1.78 -29.66 -15.05
N GLY A 260 -1.54 -29.09 -13.87
CA GLY A 260 -0.50 -29.48 -12.95
C GLY A 260 -1.04 -29.47 -11.53
N ILE A 261 -0.53 -30.37 -10.70
CA ILE A 261 -0.86 -30.35 -9.27
C ILE A 261 0.04 -29.32 -8.62
N SER A 262 -0.51 -28.17 -8.22
CA SER A 262 0.22 -27.22 -7.39
C SER A 262 0.50 -27.88 -6.03
N MET A 263 1.74 -28.33 -5.80
CA MET A 263 2.16 -28.85 -4.50
C MET A 263 2.80 -27.73 -3.68
N GLY A 264 1.99 -27.01 -2.91
CA GLY A 264 2.47 -26.04 -1.95
C GLY A 264 2.83 -26.69 -0.60
N SER A 265 4.05 -26.47 -0.11
CA SER A 265 4.46 -26.69 1.29
C SER A 265 4.21 -25.43 2.13
N THR A 266 3.61 -25.47 3.32
CA THR A 266 3.22 -24.22 4.01
C THR A 266 4.36 -23.18 4.11
N PHE A 267 4.13 -21.96 3.60
CA PHE A 267 5.08 -20.84 3.64
C PHE A 267 4.95 -20.09 4.97
N GLU A 268 5.80 -20.42 5.94
CA GLU A 268 5.76 -19.84 7.29
C GLU A 268 6.96 -18.94 7.55
N ILE A 269 6.73 -17.78 8.17
CA ILE A 269 7.77 -16.87 8.63
C ILE A 269 7.60 -16.63 10.13
N GLU A 270 8.68 -16.71 10.90
CA GLU A 270 8.61 -16.57 12.36
C GLU A 270 8.03 -15.21 12.80
N GLY A 271 7.03 -15.27 13.68
CA GLY A 271 6.34 -14.11 14.22
C GLY A 271 5.38 -13.42 13.26
N TRP A 272 5.20 -13.96 12.05
CA TRP A 272 4.12 -13.59 11.14
C TRP A 272 2.85 -14.40 11.44
N LYS A 273 1.74 -14.02 10.81
CA LYS A 273 0.53 -14.84 10.73
C LYS A 273 0.81 -16.13 9.93
N PRO A 274 0.00 -17.19 10.10
CA PRO A 274 0.12 -18.40 9.29
C PRO A 274 0.10 -18.07 7.80
N GLY A 275 0.96 -18.71 7.02
CA GLY A 275 1.06 -18.49 5.57
C GLY A 275 -0.24 -18.74 4.81
N LEU A 276 -0.47 -17.95 3.77
CA LEU A 276 -1.55 -18.16 2.81
C LEU A 276 -0.99 -18.64 1.47
N ASP A 277 -1.38 -19.85 1.08
CA ASP A 277 -1.07 -20.43 -0.23
C ASP A 277 -2.23 -20.17 -1.19
N ILE A 278 -1.93 -19.53 -2.31
CA ILE A 278 -2.90 -19.11 -3.33
C ILE A 278 -2.48 -19.72 -4.66
N SER A 279 -3.25 -20.69 -5.16
CA SER A 279 -2.98 -21.34 -6.45
C SER A 279 -3.88 -20.79 -7.56
N PHE A 280 -3.35 -20.64 -8.77
CA PHE A 280 -4.08 -20.24 -9.97
C PHE A 280 -3.51 -20.91 -11.22
N ASN A 281 -4.35 -21.18 -12.22
CA ASN A 281 -3.92 -21.70 -13.51
C ASN A 281 -3.71 -20.55 -14.51
N LEU A 282 -2.70 -20.68 -15.35
CA LEU A 282 -2.38 -19.74 -16.43
C LEU A 282 -2.94 -20.22 -17.80
N ASN A 283 -3.30 -21.51 -17.95
CA ASN A 283 -3.41 -22.12 -19.29
C ASN A 283 -4.50 -23.19 -19.48
N GLU A 284 -5.76 -22.95 -19.14
CA GLU A 284 -6.80 -23.84 -19.69
C GLU A 284 -6.85 -23.71 -21.24
N GLU A 285 -6.31 -24.75 -21.91
CA GLU A 285 -6.41 -25.12 -23.34
C GLU A 285 -7.65 -26.02 -23.56
N THR A 286 -8.38 -26.15 -24.68
CA THR A 286 -8.20 -25.98 -26.15
C THR A 286 -9.59 -26.03 -26.84
N THR A 287 -9.87 -25.34 -27.94
CA THR A 287 -9.66 -25.87 -29.32
C THR A 287 -9.79 -24.77 -30.39
N GLU A 288 -9.00 -24.97 -31.43
CA GLU A 288 -8.82 -24.26 -32.71
C GLU A 288 -10.03 -23.47 -33.25
N GLU A 289 -9.76 -22.27 -33.78
CA GLU A 289 -10.02 -21.97 -35.22
C GLU A 289 -9.42 -20.62 -35.66
N GLU A 290 -8.66 -20.75 -36.75
CA GLU A 290 -8.39 -19.83 -37.87
C GLU A 290 -7.71 -18.47 -37.64
N GLU A 291 -6.50 -18.43 -38.19
CA GLU A 291 -5.77 -17.25 -38.67
C GLU A 291 -6.70 -16.22 -39.32
N ASN A 292 -6.63 -14.97 -38.86
CA ASN A 292 -6.70 -13.83 -39.77
C ASN A 292 -5.69 -12.77 -39.34
N ASN A 293 -4.92 -12.37 -40.34
CA ASN A 293 -3.85 -11.38 -40.33
C ASN A 293 -4.45 -9.98 -40.16
N ASP A 294 -4.16 -9.30 -39.05
CA ASP A 294 -3.96 -7.84 -39.03
C ASP A 294 -3.07 -7.46 -37.82
N ASP A 295 -2.27 -6.42 -38.02
CA ASP A 295 -1.06 -6.11 -37.24
C ASP A 295 -1.28 -5.93 -35.72
N THR A 296 -0.41 -6.57 -34.91
CA THR A 296 -0.12 -6.24 -33.49
C THR A 296 -1.27 -6.29 -32.47
N GLU A 297 -2.13 -7.31 -32.51
CA GLU A 297 -3.11 -7.52 -31.41
C GLU A 297 -2.41 -7.98 -30.12
N THR A 298 -2.39 -7.13 -29.09
CA THR A 298 -2.05 -7.58 -27.73
C THR A 298 -3.18 -8.49 -27.22
N ILE A 299 -2.90 -9.79 -27.11
CA ILE A 299 -3.82 -10.78 -26.56
C ILE A 299 -3.56 -10.92 -25.05
N LEU A 300 -4.59 -10.69 -24.24
CA LEU A 300 -4.55 -10.82 -22.78
C LEU A 300 -5.45 -11.96 -22.33
N ARG A 301 -5.01 -12.73 -21.33
CA ARG A 301 -5.82 -13.75 -20.66
C ARG A 301 -6.11 -13.31 -19.22
N ALA A 302 -7.38 -13.27 -18.84
CA ALA A 302 -7.80 -12.78 -17.53
C ALA A 302 -9.01 -13.52 -16.95
N PRO A 303 -9.09 -13.72 -15.62
CA PRO A 303 -10.14 -14.53 -14.96
C PRO A 303 -11.55 -13.96 -15.13
N GLU A 304 -11.66 -12.69 -15.49
CA GLU A 304 -12.94 -12.04 -15.78
C GLU A 304 -12.78 -11.20 -17.06
N LEU A 305 -13.76 -11.29 -17.95
CA LEU A 305 -13.81 -10.43 -19.14
C LEU A 305 -14.07 -8.98 -18.71
N PRO A 306 -13.39 -7.99 -19.35
CA PRO A 306 -13.64 -6.59 -19.08
C PRO A 306 -15.10 -6.25 -19.38
N ILE A 307 -15.68 -5.44 -18.51
CA ILE A 307 -17.05 -4.93 -18.65
C ILE A 307 -16.96 -3.47 -19.06
N ALA A 308 -17.70 -3.07 -20.09
CA ALA A 308 -17.72 -1.68 -20.53
C ALA A 308 -18.12 -0.75 -19.40
N GLU A 309 -17.48 0.41 -19.36
CA GLU A 309 -17.65 1.47 -18.36
C GLU A 309 -17.27 1.06 -16.93
N LYS A 310 -16.41 0.04 -16.77
CA LYS A 310 -15.85 -0.41 -15.50
C LYS A 310 -14.33 -0.37 -15.50
N ILE A 311 -13.75 -0.36 -14.30
CA ILE A 311 -12.33 -0.61 -14.09
C ILE A 311 -12.08 -2.11 -14.23
N TRP A 312 -11.08 -2.46 -15.02
CA TRP A 312 -10.58 -3.82 -15.22
C TRP A 312 -9.05 -3.76 -15.17
N GLY A 313 -8.46 -4.43 -14.18
CA GLY A 313 -7.06 -4.23 -13.83
C GLY A 313 -6.79 -2.75 -13.50
N TYR A 314 -5.84 -2.15 -14.20
CA TYR A 314 -5.47 -0.72 -14.11
C TYR A 314 -6.16 0.17 -15.14
N PHE A 315 -7.15 -0.36 -15.86
CA PHE A 315 -7.66 0.30 -17.04
C PHE A 315 -9.14 0.61 -16.92
N TYR A 316 -9.53 1.76 -17.44
CA TYR A 316 -10.92 2.07 -17.64
C TYR A 316 -11.33 1.48 -18.99
N VAL A 317 -12.26 0.53 -18.94
CA VAL A 317 -12.77 -0.12 -20.14
C VAL A 317 -13.81 0.80 -20.75
N TRP A 318 -13.46 1.52 -21.81
CA TRP A 318 -14.41 2.39 -22.49
C TRP A 318 -15.44 1.56 -23.27
N LYS A 319 -14.97 0.60 -24.06
CA LYS A 319 -15.83 -0.27 -24.88
C LYS A 319 -15.41 -1.71 -24.81
N VAL A 320 -16.38 -2.56 -25.03
CA VAL A 320 -16.23 -4.01 -25.15
C VAL A 320 -17.03 -4.46 -26.35
N GLU A 321 -16.36 -5.09 -27.29
CA GLU A 321 -16.96 -5.74 -28.45
C GLU A 321 -16.86 -7.26 -28.24
N PRO A 322 -17.98 -7.97 -28.03
CA PRO A 322 -17.92 -9.40 -27.82
C PRO A 322 -17.45 -10.09 -29.11
N VAL A 323 -16.40 -10.89 -28.99
CA VAL A 323 -15.96 -11.79 -30.05
C VAL A 323 -16.63 -13.16 -29.85
N SER A 324 -16.72 -13.62 -28.60
CA SER A 324 -17.41 -14.84 -28.18
C SER A 324 -17.95 -14.70 -26.75
N GLU A 325 -18.50 -15.78 -26.16
CA GLU A 325 -18.89 -15.80 -24.75
C GLU A 325 -17.68 -15.70 -23.79
N THR A 326 -16.48 -16.03 -24.27
CA THR A 326 -15.24 -16.08 -23.50
C THR A 326 -14.18 -15.13 -24.05
N GLU A 327 -14.55 -14.25 -24.96
CA GLU A 327 -13.60 -13.36 -25.62
C GLU A 327 -14.23 -12.04 -26.01
N VAL A 328 -13.50 -10.96 -25.77
CA VAL A 328 -13.91 -9.60 -26.15
C VAL A 328 -12.72 -8.81 -26.67
N ILE A 329 -12.99 -7.86 -27.57
CA ILE A 329 -12.06 -6.78 -27.89
C ILE A 329 -12.43 -5.60 -26.99
N ALA A 330 -11.49 -5.18 -26.15
CA ALA A 330 -11.68 -4.08 -25.22
C ALA A 330 -10.90 -2.85 -25.68
N THR A 331 -11.55 -1.68 -25.62
CA THR A 331 -10.86 -0.39 -25.75
C THR A 331 -10.58 0.16 -24.36
N LEU A 332 -9.31 0.17 -23.99
CA LEU A 332 -8.80 0.60 -22.70
C LEU A 332 -8.38 2.07 -22.76
N ILE A 333 -8.64 2.80 -21.68
CA ILE A 333 -8.14 4.15 -21.44
C ILE A 333 -7.11 4.07 -20.31
N SER A 334 -5.93 4.67 -20.52
CA SER A 334 -4.86 4.74 -19.51
C SER A 334 -5.37 5.38 -18.22
N PRO A 335 -4.79 5.11 -17.04
CA PRO A 335 -5.12 5.81 -15.80
C PRO A 335 -4.50 7.21 -15.69
N ASP A 336 -3.36 7.44 -16.36
CA ASP A 336 -2.57 8.68 -16.27
C ASP A 336 -2.87 9.67 -17.40
N GLN A 337 -2.64 10.96 -17.15
CA GLN A 337 -2.84 12.04 -18.10
C GLN A 337 -1.74 13.10 -18.02
N TRP A 338 -1.36 13.66 -19.17
CA TRP A 338 -0.35 14.72 -19.23
C TRP A 338 -0.89 16.00 -19.85
N TYR A 339 -0.28 17.15 -19.54
CA TYR A 339 -0.60 18.44 -20.14
C TYR A 339 0.60 19.03 -20.89
N VAL A 340 0.63 18.84 -22.20
CA VAL A 340 1.87 18.89 -23.01
C VAL A 340 1.68 19.59 -24.35
N LEU A 341 2.77 20.00 -24.99
CA LEU A 341 2.72 20.48 -26.38
C LEU A 341 2.50 19.29 -27.33
N ALA A 342 1.84 19.54 -28.46
CA ALA A 342 1.60 18.49 -29.46
C ALA A 342 2.90 17.84 -29.98
N ALA A 343 4.00 18.60 -30.03
CA ALA A 343 5.31 18.12 -30.47
C ALA A 343 5.98 17.15 -29.48
N ASP A 344 5.69 17.27 -28.19
CA ASP A 344 6.30 16.44 -27.14
C ASP A 344 5.49 15.16 -26.87
N ALA A 345 4.20 15.16 -27.24
CA ALA A 345 3.27 14.07 -26.98
C ALA A 345 3.69 12.69 -27.55
N PRO A 346 4.28 12.58 -28.76
CA PRO A 346 4.70 11.29 -29.30
C PRO A 346 5.71 10.58 -28.40
N GLY A 347 6.75 11.28 -27.94
CA GLY A 347 7.79 10.67 -27.09
C GLY A 347 7.24 10.22 -25.74
N ILE A 348 6.32 10.99 -25.16
CA ILE A 348 5.67 10.62 -23.89
C ILE A 348 4.83 9.35 -24.06
N ILE A 349 4.05 9.23 -25.14
CA ILE A 349 3.22 8.05 -25.41
C ILE A 349 4.07 6.83 -25.79
N GLU A 350 5.16 7.02 -26.53
CA GLU A 350 6.09 5.95 -26.92
C GLU A 350 6.82 5.36 -25.71
N GLU A 351 7.25 6.19 -24.77
CA GLU A 351 7.90 5.76 -23.53
C GLU A 351 6.90 5.28 -22.46
N TYR A 352 5.60 5.55 -22.64
CA TYR A 352 4.58 5.17 -21.67
C TYR A 352 4.30 3.67 -21.71
N SER A 353 4.60 3.01 -20.59
CA SER A 353 4.24 1.62 -20.32
C SER A 353 3.64 1.52 -18.92
N ILE A 354 2.54 0.78 -18.81
CA ILE A 354 1.85 0.55 -17.55
C ILE A 354 1.21 -0.83 -17.58
N ASP A 355 1.35 -1.60 -16.49
CA ASP A 355 0.91 -3.00 -16.41
C ASP A 355 1.35 -3.83 -17.62
N HIS A 356 2.63 -3.67 -18.02
CA HIS A 356 3.28 -4.29 -19.18
C HIS A 356 2.60 -4.02 -20.54
N LEU A 357 1.60 -3.14 -20.58
CA LEU A 357 1.06 -2.61 -21.82
C LEU A 357 1.90 -1.39 -22.23
N ASP A 358 2.64 -1.55 -23.32
CA ASP A 358 3.36 -0.49 -24.04
C ASP A 358 2.59 -0.09 -25.31
N ASN A 359 3.22 0.64 -26.24
CA ASN A 359 2.65 0.93 -27.57
C ASN A 359 1.24 1.58 -27.50
N TRP A 360 1.05 2.48 -26.55
CA TRP A 360 -0.18 3.24 -26.44
C TRP A 360 -0.34 4.18 -27.65
N ARG A 361 -1.58 4.57 -27.93
CA ARG A 361 -1.88 5.60 -28.91
C ARG A 361 -2.82 6.64 -28.35
N VAL A 362 -3.06 7.70 -29.11
CA VAL A 362 -4.16 8.63 -28.83
C VAL A 362 -5.44 8.16 -29.51
N PHE A 363 -6.56 8.75 -29.12
CA PHE A 363 -7.84 8.60 -29.81
C PHE A 363 -7.70 8.93 -31.31
N THR A 364 -8.39 8.19 -32.16
CA THR A 364 -8.68 8.65 -33.52
C THR A 364 -9.69 9.81 -33.47
N ALA A 365 -9.84 10.57 -34.57
CA ALA A 365 -10.85 11.62 -34.63
C ALA A 365 -12.29 11.09 -34.44
N GLU A 366 -12.56 9.87 -34.92
CA GLU A 366 -13.85 9.18 -34.79
C GLU A 366 -14.10 8.75 -33.36
N GLU A 367 -13.12 8.09 -32.73
CA GLU A 367 -13.20 7.67 -31.33
C GLU A 367 -13.36 8.87 -30.40
N ALA A 368 -12.62 9.95 -30.63
CA ALA A 368 -12.73 11.18 -29.85
C ALA A 368 -14.16 11.77 -29.90
N LYS A 369 -14.80 11.77 -31.07
CA LYS A 369 -16.19 12.23 -31.22
C LYS A 369 -17.15 11.32 -30.46
N GLU A 370 -16.95 10.02 -30.55
CA GLU A 370 -17.80 9.02 -29.92
C GLU A 370 -17.68 9.04 -28.39
N PHE A 371 -16.46 9.00 -27.86
CA PHE A 371 -16.17 9.10 -26.42
C PHE A 371 -16.79 10.37 -25.84
N LYS A 372 -16.58 11.50 -26.53
CA LYS A 372 -17.22 12.76 -26.15
C LYS A 372 -18.73 12.66 -26.18
N SER A 373 -19.32 12.09 -27.22
CA SER A 373 -20.78 11.97 -27.36
C SER A 373 -21.39 11.10 -26.27
N GLN A 374 -20.69 10.07 -25.83
CA GLN A 374 -21.13 9.20 -24.75
C GLN A 374 -21.11 9.92 -23.40
N TYR A 375 -20.05 10.67 -23.11
CA TYR A 375 -19.84 11.23 -21.76
C TYR A 375 -20.13 12.71 -21.61
N PHE A 376 -20.49 13.50 -22.63
CA PHE A 376 -20.64 14.96 -22.46
C PHE A 376 -21.69 15.37 -21.41
N GLU A 377 -22.79 14.62 -21.26
CA GLU A 377 -23.80 14.88 -20.22
C GLU A 377 -23.45 14.20 -18.90
N LYS A 378 -22.56 13.20 -18.93
CA LYS A 378 -22.20 12.35 -17.79
C LYS A 378 -20.76 12.57 -17.34
N THR A 379 -20.09 13.65 -17.76
CA THR A 379 -18.66 13.80 -17.50
C THR A 379 -18.37 13.93 -16.00
N ALA A 380 -19.31 14.50 -15.24
CA ALA A 380 -19.23 14.55 -13.78
C ALA A 380 -19.28 13.15 -13.14
N GLU A 381 -20.16 12.27 -13.64
CA GLU A 381 -20.28 10.88 -13.17
C GLU A 381 -19.04 10.07 -13.56
N LEU A 382 -18.58 10.17 -14.81
CA LEU A 382 -17.34 9.56 -15.27
C LEU A 382 -16.16 10.01 -14.42
N ASN A 383 -15.96 11.32 -14.23
CA ASN A 383 -14.83 11.84 -13.45
C ASN A 383 -14.91 11.46 -11.99
N LYS A 384 -16.12 11.36 -11.42
CA LYS A 384 -16.28 10.83 -10.07
C LYS A 384 -15.84 9.37 -10.01
N TYR A 385 -16.31 8.55 -10.96
CA TYR A 385 -15.94 7.13 -11.02
C TYR A 385 -14.43 6.94 -11.22
N LEU A 386 -13.82 7.69 -12.14
CA LEU A 386 -12.37 7.68 -12.35
C LEU A 386 -11.62 8.11 -11.08
N ALA A 387 -12.01 9.20 -10.44
CA ALA A 387 -11.34 9.68 -9.22
C ALA A 387 -11.52 8.74 -8.02
N ASP A 388 -12.69 8.13 -7.86
CA ASP A 388 -12.97 7.13 -6.80
C ASP A 388 -12.14 5.85 -7.04
N ASN A 389 -11.66 5.62 -8.26
CA ASN A 389 -10.71 4.57 -8.63
C ASN A 389 -9.32 5.14 -8.97
N TYR A 390 -9.04 6.37 -8.51
CA TYR A 390 -7.74 7.03 -8.53
C TYR A 390 -7.10 7.29 -9.89
N PHE A 391 -7.95 7.43 -10.91
CA PHE A 391 -7.52 7.80 -12.25
C PHE A 391 -7.61 9.32 -12.43
N ASP A 392 -6.75 9.84 -13.29
CA ASP A 392 -6.81 11.23 -13.72
C ASP A 392 -8.16 11.54 -14.40
N ARG A 393 -8.70 12.72 -14.09
CA ARG A 393 -10.03 13.16 -14.54
C ARG A 393 -9.97 13.84 -15.90
N PHE A 394 -11.04 13.72 -16.67
CA PHE A 394 -11.26 14.52 -17.87
C PHE A 394 -11.73 15.95 -17.51
N TYR A 395 -10.84 16.92 -17.63
CA TYR A 395 -11.13 18.35 -17.56
C TYR A 395 -12.12 18.82 -18.63
N THR A 396 -13.12 19.61 -18.19
CA THR A 396 -14.22 20.14 -19.00
C THR A 396 -14.28 21.68 -19.02
N ASN A 397 -13.32 22.36 -18.40
CA ASN A 397 -13.25 23.82 -18.37
C ASN A 397 -13.09 24.41 -19.79
N ASP A 398 -13.50 25.67 -19.93
CA ASP A 398 -13.36 26.40 -21.18
C ASP A 398 -11.87 26.49 -21.57
N GLY A 399 -11.52 25.83 -22.67
CA GLY A 399 -10.14 25.71 -23.15
C GLY A 399 -9.46 24.35 -22.93
N ALA A 400 -9.98 23.45 -22.09
CA ALA A 400 -9.44 22.10 -21.99
C ALA A 400 -9.68 21.33 -23.30
N ARG A 401 -8.60 20.86 -23.91
CA ARG A 401 -8.65 20.08 -25.15
C ARG A 401 -7.65 18.93 -25.09
N TYR A 402 -8.01 17.82 -25.71
CA TYR A 402 -7.28 16.56 -25.71
C TYR A 402 -6.72 16.28 -27.09
N LEU A 403 -5.48 15.79 -27.17
CA LEU A 403 -4.86 15.37 -28.42
C LEU A 403 -5.54 14.12 -28.98
N CYS A 404 -5.75 14.11 -30.29
CA CYS A 404 -6.25 12.97 -31.05
C CYS A 404 -5.67 13.00 -32.47
N GLU A 405 -5.94 11.96 -33.26
CA GLU A 405 -5.55 11.85 -34.67
C GLU A 405 -4.03 12.05 -34.86
N ASN A 406 -3.23 11.12 -34.33
CA ASN A 406 -1.76 11.18 -34.39
C ASN A 406 -1.21 12.54 -33.93
N TYR A 407 -1.77 13.07 -32.83
CA TYR A 407 -1.37 14.34 -32.21
C TYR A 407 -1.64 15.60 -33.05
N THR A 408 -2.25 15.46 -34.22
CA THR A 408 -2.50 16.59 -35.14
C THR A 408 -3.79 17.33 -34.84
N LYS A 409 -4.74 16.70 -34.16
CA LYS A 409 -6.04 17.29 -33.84
C LYS A 409 -6.30 17.27 -32.36
N THR A 410 -7.34 18.01 -31.98
CA THR A 410 -7.79 18.09 -30.61
C THR A 410 -9.30 18.03 -30.52
N PHE A 411 -9.82 17.45 -29.44
CA PHE A 411 -11.24 17.49 -29.09
C PHE A 411 -11.47 18.08 -27.69
N SER A 412 -12.72 18.41 -27.35
CA SER A 412 -13.10 18.93 -26.03
C SER A 412 -14.45 18.38 -25.61
N PHE A 413 -14.67 18.23 -24.31
CA PHE A 413 -16.00 17.94 -23.76
C PHE A 413 -16.95 19.14 -23.79
N SER A 414 -16.41 20.36 -23.82
CA SER A 414 -17.21 21.61 -23.79
C SER A 414 -17.84 21.99 -25.13
N ASN A 415 -17.40 21.41 -26.24
CA ASN A 415 -17.97 21.67 -27.58
C ASN A 415 -17.78 20.49 -28.54
N ASN A 416 -18.51 20.50 -29.66
CA ASN A 416 -18.45 19.44 -30.68
C ASN A 416 -17.34 19.64 -31.73
N ILE A 417 -16.35 20.50 -31.46
CA ILE A 417 -15.37 20.90 -32.47
C ILE A 417 -14.10 20.07 -32.29
N VAL A 418 -13.82 19.22 -33.28
CA VAL A 418 -12.48 18.68 -33.52
C VAL A 418 -11.74 19.65 -34.44
N LYS A 419 -10.54 20.09 -34.04
CA LYS A 419 -9.72 21.04 -34.84
C LYS A 419 -8.24 20.76 -34.68
N GLU A 420 -7.45 21.29 -35.59
CA GLU A 420 -5.98 21.20 -35.58
C GLU A 420 -5.36 21.64 -34.26
N ALA A 421 -4.34 20.91 -33.82
CA ALA A 421 -3.50 21.24 -32.69
C ALA A 421 -2.56 22.40 -33.09
N GLY A 422 -2.44 23.39 -32.20
CA GLY A 422 -1.50 24.49 -32.37
C GLY A 422 -0.12 24.13 -31.82
N GLU A 423 0.92 24.77 -32.37
CA GLU A 423 2.32 24.48 -32.03
C GLU A 423 2.73 25.01 -30.64
N THR A 424 2.07 26.07 -30.15
CA THR A 424 2.49 26.80 -28.94
C THR A 424 1.56 26.60 -27.74
N VAL A 425 0.49 25.82 -27.89
CA VAL A 425 -0.53 25.62 -26.86
C VAL A 425 -0.43 24.20 -26.33
N LYS A 426 -0.58 24.04 -25.01
CA LYS A 426 -0.61 22.73 -24.37
C LYS A 426 -1.99 22.12 -24.40
N TYR A 427 -2.02 20.80 -24.51
CA TYR A 427 -3.19 19.96 -24.60
C TYR A 427 -3.08 18.78 -23.64
N TYR A 428 -4.22 18.24 -23.25
CA TYR A 428 -4.26 17.01 -22.48
C TYR A 428 -3.94 15.82 -23.38
N LEU A 429 -3.15 14.88 -22.86
CA LEU A 429 -2.76 13.65 -23.52
C LEU A 429 -3.25 12.48 -22.66
N ARG A 430 -3.95 11.54 -23.29
CA ARG A 430 -4.52 10.36 -22.64
C ARG A 430 -4.34 9.16 -23.56
N GLY A 431 -3.78 8.08 -23.03
CA GLY A 431 -3.52 6.86 -23.78
C GLY A 431 -4.80 6.07 -24.02
N VAL A 432 -4.89 5.48 -25.21
CA VAL A 432 -5.90 4.51 -25.63
C VAL A 432 -5.20 3.28 -26.17
N LYS A 433 -5.66 2.09 -25.79
CA LYS A 433 -5.15 0.82 -26.33
C LYS A 433 -6.31 -0.11 -26.64
N ILE A 434 -6.23 -0.80 -27.76
CA ILE A 434 -7.15 -1.89 -28.09
C ILE A 434 -6.43 -3.18 -27.73
N VAL A 435 -7.11 -4.02 -26.95
CA VAL A 435 -6.60 -5.33 -26.56
C VAL A 435 -7.66 -6.38 -26.81
N ARG A 436 -7.21 -7.59 -27.12
CA ARG A 436 -8.08 -8.74 -27.26
C ARG A 436 -8.00 -9.54 -25.97
N VAL A 437 -9.08 -9.56 -25.20
CA VAL A 437 -9.13 -10.22 -23.89
C VAL A 437 -9.90 -11.52 -24.00
N LYS A 438 -9.23 -12.60 -23.65
CA LYS A 438 -9.82 -13.93 -23.49
C LYS A 438 -10.03 -14.19 -22.01
N LEU A 439 -11.19 -14.73 -21.65
CA LEU A 439 -11.44 -15.26 -20.32
C LEU A 439 -10.39 -16.36 -20.08
N ALA A 440 -9.61 -16.22 -19.01
CA ALA A 440 -8.81 -17.30 -18.49
C ALA A 440 -9.82 -18.37 -18.05
N GLN A 441 -9.88 -19.45 -18.83
CA GLN A 441 -10.66 -20.61 -18.44
C GLN A 441 -9.98 -21.21 -17.20
#